data_AF-A0A9E3NUH2-F1
#
_entry.id   AF-A0A9E3NUH2-F1
#
_cell.length_a   1.000
_cell.length_b   1.000
_cell.length_c   1.000
_cell.angle_alpha   90.00
_cell.angle_beta   90.00
_cell.angle_gamma   90.00
#
_symmetry.space_group_name_H-M   'P 1'
#
loop_
_entity.id
_entity.type
_entity.pdbx_description
1 polymer ?
#
loop_
_entity_poly.entity_id
_entity_poly.type
_entity_poly.pdbx_seq_one_letter_code
_entity_poly.pdbx_strand_id
1 'polypeptide(L)'
;MWTLIRNGGVIPMMFILVFGAVSLVSAFYFAVRAQRRSLGFLKSMSQATLYATLAATAADVGATLYTVQKVYDEPAKFDNAPPVRILIEGLAESTSPAILGFPVLALTAMLTAVGRRRLDERADLG
;
A
#
# COMPACT_ATOMS: atom_id res chain seq x y z
N MET A 1 2.85 -1.65 -18.64
CA MET A 1 1.62 -1.96 -17.85
C MET A 1 1.10 -3.38 -18.07
N TRP A 2 1.04 -3.91 -19.31
CA TRP A 2 0.55 -5.28 -19.55
C TRP A 2 1.48 -6.40 -19.02
N THR A 3 2.78 -6.12 -18.91
CA THR A 3 3.78 -7.02 -18.31
C THR A 3 3.69 -7.06 -16.77
N LEU A 4 3.24 -5.96 -16.14
CA LEU A 4 3.03 -5.79 -14.70
C LEU A 4 1.96 -6.76 -14.13
N ILE A 5 0.99 -7.11 -14.97
CA ILE A 5 -0.15 -7.97 -14.61
C ILE A 5 0.24 -9.46 -14.66
N ARG A 6 1.28 -9.83 -15.42
CA ARG A 6 1.55 -11.22 -15.77
C ARG A 6 2.52 -11.94 -14.82
N ASN A 7 3.41 -11.22 -14.13
CA ASN A 7 4.57 -11.83 -13.47
C ASN A 7 4.54 -11.86 -11.93
N GLY A 8 3.54 -11.29 -11.24
CA GLY A 8 3.36 -11.53 -9.79
C GLY A 8 2.84 -10.37 -8.94
N GLY A 9 2.88 -9.12 -9.45
CA GLY A 9 2.51 -7.92 -8.68
C GLY A 9 1.00 -7.69 -8.48
N VAL A 10 0.13 -8.41 -9.20
CA VAL A 10 -1.33 -8.17 -9.16
C VAL A 10 -1.92 -8.47 -7.79
N ILE A 11 -1.48 -9.57 -7.16
CA ILE A 11 -2.11 -10.05 -5.93
C ILE A 11 -1.83 -9.10 -4.75
N PRO A 12 -0.56 -8.70 -4.45
CA PRO A 12 -0.27 -7.76 -3.37
C PRO A 12 -0.90 -6.38 -3.58
N MET A 13 -0.87 -5.89 -4.82
CA MET A 13 -1.41 -4.57 -5.19
C MET A 13 -2.94 -4.52 -5.03
N MET A 14 -3.64 -5.62 -5.33
CA MET A 14 -5.08 -5.75 -5.08
C MET A 14 -5.43 -5.69 -3.60
N PHE A 15 -4.62 -6.26 -2.70
CA PHE A 15 -4.86 -6.14 -1.26
C PHE A 15 -4.72 -4.69 -0.77
N ILE A 16 -3.71 -3.96 -1.25
CA ILE A 16 -3.54 -2.53 -0.92
C ILE A 16 -4.73 -1.72 -1.44
N LEU A 17 -5.18 -1.97 -2.68
CA LEU A 17 -6.31 -1.26 -3.26
C LEU A 17 -7.62 -1.57 -2.54
N VAL A 18 -7.91 -2.84 -2.22
CA VAL A 18 -9.15 -3.24 -1.54
C VAL A 18 -9.16 -2.72 -0.10
N PHE A 19 -8.11 -2.98 0.69
CA PHE A 19 -8.07 -2.50 2.08
C PHE A 19 -7.98 -0.97 2.15
N GLY A 20 -7.21 -0.36 1.26
CA GLY A 20 -7.11 1.08 1.13
C GLY A 20 -8.44 1.74 0.76
N ALA A 21 -9.16 1.22 -0.24
CA ALA A 21 -10.46 1.74 -0.64
C ALA A 21 -11.50 1.59 0.49
N VAL A 22 -11.56 0.42 1.14
CA VAL A 22 -12.47 0.19 2.28
C VAL A 22 -12.15 1.14 3.43
N SER A 23 -10.87 1.34 3.73
CA SER A 23 -10.39 2.30 4.73
C SER A 23 -10.85 3.73 4.42
N LEU A 24 -10.64 4.16 3.17
CA LEU A 24 -10.96 5.51 2.72
C LEU A 24 -12.48 5.78 2.74
N VAL A 25 -13.28 4.83 2.24
CA VAL A 25 -14.75 4.92 2.26
C VAL A 25 -15.26 4.97 3.70
N SER A 26 -14.70 4.15 4.59
CA SER A 26 -15.07 4.14 6.01
C SER A 26 -14.67 5.44 6.71
N ALA A 27 -13.54 6.03 6.36
CA ALA A 27 -13.08 7.31 6.89
C ALA A 27 -13.97 8.47 6.41
N PHE A 28 -14.36 8.45 5.14
CA PHE A 28 -15.28 9.41 4.57
C PHE A 28 -16.65 9.33 5.26
N TYR A 29 -17.18 8.12 5.43
CA TYR A 29 -18.43 7.91 6.15
C TYR A 29 -18.37 8.37 7.61
N PHE A 30 -17.25 8.09 8.28
CA PHE A 30 -17.00 8.56 9.64
C PHE A 30 -16.94 10.09 9.72
N ALA A 31 -16.26 10.75 8.78
CA ALA A 31 -16.20 12.21 8.71
C ALA A 31 -17.58 12.86 8.55
N VAL A 32 -18.51 12.19 7.86
CA VAL A 32 -19.89 12.68 7.66
C VAL A 32 -20.78 12.37 8.86
N ARG A 33 -20.78 11.14 9.38
CA ARG A 33 -21.75 10.67 10.39
C ARG A 33 -21.29 10.80 11.85
N ALA A 34 -19.98 10.94 12.09
CA ALA A 34 -19.36 11.21 13.38
C ALA A 34 -19.84 10.26 14.51
N GLN A 35 -19.73 8.93 14.30
CA GLN A 35 -20.10 7.91 15.29
C GLN A 35 -18.86 7.34 16.01
N ARG A 36 -18.81 7.37 17.34
CA ARG A 36 -17.64 6.89 18.12
C ARG A 36 -17.26 5.42 17.86
N ARG A 37 -18.23 4.57 17.49
CA ARG A 37 -18.02 3.12 17.31
C ARG A 37 -17.13 2.76 16.11
N SER A 38 -17.00 3.62 15.10
CA SER A 38 -16.21 3.34 13.90
C SER A 38 -14.71 3.64 14.03
N LEU A 39 -14.26 4.29 15.11
CA LEU A 39 -12.85 4.62 15.33
C LEU A 39 -11.96 3.37 15.46
N GLY A 40 -12.45 2.33 16.14
CA GLY A 40 -11.71 1.08 16.30
C GLY A 40 -11.51 0.36 14.97
N PHE A 41 -12.58 0.27 14.17
CA PHE A 41 -12.53 -0.33 12.84
C PHE A 41 -11.59 0.42 11.89
N LEU A 42 -11.63 1.75 11.93
CA LEU A 42 -10.77 2.58 11.09
C LEU A 42 -9.29 2.40 11.42
N LYS A 43 -8.94 2.35 12.72
CA LYS A 43 -7.57 2.09 13.16
C LYS A 43 -7.07 0.74 12.65
N SER A 44 -7.88 -0.32 12.81
CA SER A 44 -7.52 -1.66 12.34
C SER A 44 -7.37 -1.72 10.82
N MET A 45 -8.22 -1.04 10.06
CA MET A 45 -8.15 -1.04 8.60
C MET A 45 -6.97 -0.21 8.06
N SER A 46 -6.63 0.90 8.71
CA SER A 46 -5.39 1.64 8.44
C SER A 46 -4.14 0.81 8.75
N GLN A 47 -4.12 0.08 9.87
CA GLN A 47 -3.01 -0.83 10.18
C GLN A 47 -2.89 -1.95 9.13
N ALA A 48 -4.01 -2.54 8.71
CA ALA A 48 -4.02 -3.55 7.65
C ALA A 48 -3.46 -3.00 6.33
N THR A 49 -3.84 -1.78 5.95
CA THR A 49 -3.33 -1.11 4.74
C THR A 49 -1.83 -0.81 4.86
N LEU A 50 -1.36 -0.36 6.02
CA LEU A 50 0.07 -0.14 6.28
C LEU A 50 0.88 -1.43 6.19
N TYR A 51 0.46 -2.50 6.86
CA TYR A 51 1.17 -3.78 6.82
C TYR A 51 1.13 -4.40 5.42
N ALA A 52 0.01 -4.28 4.69
CA ALA A 52 -0.06 -4.72 3.29
C ALA A 52 0.91 -3.93 2.40
N THR A 53 1.03 -2.62 2.60
CA THR A 53 1.96 -1.75 1.85
C THR A 53 3.41 -2.15 2.10
N LEU A 54 3.79 -2.34 3.37
CA LEU A 54 5.14 -2.77 3.75
C LEU A 54 5.46 -4.18 3.25
N ALA A 55 4.53 -5.11 3.39
CA ALA A 55 4.72 -6.50 2.94
C ALA A 55 4.90 -6.58 1.42
N ALA A 56 4.08 -5.85 0.64
CA ALA A 56 4.22 -5.80 -0.82
C ALA A 56 5.55 -5.18 -1.24
N THR A 57 5.92 -4.05 -0.62
CA THR A 57 7.22 -3.39 -0.88
C THR A 57 8.39 -4.33 -0.60
N ALA A 58 8.37 -5.04 0.55
CA ALA A 58 9.42 -5.98 0.92
C ALA A 58 9.47 -7.20 -0.02
N ALA A 59 8.32 -7.70 -0.46
CA ALA A 59 8.23 -8.80 -1.41
C ALA A 59 8.82 -8.43 -2.78
N ASP A 60 8.52 -7.23 -3.28
CA ASP A 60 9.04 -6.74 -4.58
C ASP A 60 10.56 -6.54 -4.52
N VAL A 61 11.09 -5.97 -3.43
CA VAL A 61 12.55 -5.85 -3.23
C VAL A 61 13.20 -7.24 -3.17
N GLY A 62 12.61 -8.16 -2.41
CA GLY A 62 13.13 -9.54 -2.30
C GLY A 62 13.14 -10.27 -3.64
N ALA A 63 12.07 -10.14 -4.43
CA ALA A 63 11.98 -10.72 -5.77
C ALA A 63 13.02 -10.12 -6.73
N THR A 64 13.24 -8.81 -6.66
CA THR A 64 14.28 -8.12 -7.43
C THR A 64 15.67 -8.66 -7.10
N LEU A 65 16.02 -8.70 -5.81
CA LEU A 65 17.33 -9.18 -5.36
C LEU A 65 17.56 -10.66 -5.74
N TYR A 66 16.55 -11.50 -5.57
CA TYR A 66 16.60 -12.91 -5.95
C TYR A 66 16.79 -13.10 -7.46
N THR A 67 16.16 -12.26 -8.28
CA THR A 67 16.33 -12.29 -9.74
C THR A 67 17.72 -11.83 -10.13
N VAL A 68 18.23 -10.74 -9.55
CA VAL A 68 19.60 -10.25 -9.79
C VAL A 68 20.63 -11.32 -9.40
N GLN A 69 20.47 -11.99 -8.26
CA GLN A 69 21.35 -13.08 -7.84
C GLN A 69 21.41 -14.19 -8.90
N LYS A 70 20.26 -14.65 -9.41
CA LYS A 70 20.22 -15.70 -10.45
C LYS A 70 20.94 -15.31 -11.73
N VAL A 71 20.89 -14.04 -12.12
CA VAL A 71 21.60 -13.55 -13.30
C VAL A 71 23.11 -13.56 -13.07
N TYR A 72 23.57 -13.27 -11.84
CA TYR A 72 24.98 -13.40 -11.46
C TYR A 72 25.46 -14.85 -11.43
N ASP A 73 24.65 -15.77 -10.90
CA ASP A 73 25.01 -17.19 -10.75
C ASP A 73 25.01 -17.93 -12.10
N GLU A 74 24.07 -17.60 -13.00
CA GLU A 74 23.87 -18.31 -14.28
C GLU A 74 23.74 -17.36 -15.48
N PRO A 75 24.76 -16.55 -15.82
CA PRO A 75 24.66 -15.50 -16.83
C PRO A 75 24.32 -16.03 -18.24
N ALA A 76 24.66 -17.29 -18.55
CA ALA A 76 24.37 -17.92 -19.83
C ALA A 76 22.88 -18.22 -20.08
N LYS A 77 22.03 -18.23 -19.04
CA LYS A 77 20.59 -18.49 -19.15
C LYS A 77 19.74 -17.22 -19.28
N PHE A 78 20.31 -16.06 -18.95
CA PHE A 78 19.60 -14.79 -18.95
C PHE A 78 20.13 -13.91 -20.08
N ASP A 79 19.20 -13.44 -20.89
CA ASP A 79 19.44 -12.80 -22.18
C ASP A 79 20.15 -11.43 -22.01
N ASN A 80 21.47 -11.43 -21.78
CA ASN A 80 22.44 -10.31 -21.74
C ASN A 80 22.04 -8.99 -21.02
N ALA A 81 20.90 -8.94 -20.33
CA ALA A 81 20.46 -7.75 -19.63
C ALA A 81 21.41 -7.52 -18.45
N PRO A 82 22.09 -6.35 -18.37
CA PRO A 82 23.04 -6.12 -17.31
C PRO A 82 22.33 -6.19 -15.94
N PRO A 83 22.89 -6.91 -14.94
CA PRO A 83 22.27 -7.07 -13.62
C PRO A 83 21.89 -5.74 -12.97
N VAL A 84 22.68 -4.69 -13.23
CA VAL A 84 22.44 -3.32 -12.77
C VAL A 84 21.12 -2.76 -13.31
N ARG A 85 20.76 -3.04 -14.56
CA ARG A 85 19.48 -2.60 -15.13
C ARG A 85 18.31 -3.29 -14.44
N ILE A 86 18.41 -4.61 -14.22
CA ILE A 86 17.38 -5.40 -13.53
C ILE A 86 17.20 -4.90 -12.09
N LEU A 87 18.30 -4.56 -11.41
CA LEU A 87 18.27 -4.00 -10.07
C LEU A 87 17.57 -2.63 -10.03
N ILE A 88 17.93 -1.71 -10.93
CA ILE A 88 17.34 -0.36 -10.98
C ILE A 88 15.85 -0.46 -11.34
N GLU A 89 15.48 -1.28 -12.31
CA GLU A 89 14.10 -1.48 -12.75
C GLU A 89 13.26 -2.12 -11.63
N GLY A 90 13.73 -3.20 -11.02
CA GLY A 90 13.01 -3.86 -9.93
C GLY A 90 12.91 -3.01 -8.66
N LEU A 91 13.92 -2.19 -8.33
CA LEU A 91 13.82 -1.21 -7.24
C LEU A 91 12.80 -0.12 -7.55
N ALA A 92 12.79 0.40 -8.79
CA ALA A 92 11.78 1.36 -9.20
C ALA A 92 10.37 0.77 -9.08
N GLU A 93 10.17 -0.47 -9.53
CA GLU A 93 8.89 -1.18 -9.40
C GLU A 93 8.49 -1.39 -7.93
N SER A 94 9.45 -1.73 -7.06
CA SER A 94 9.23 -1.92 -5.62
C SER A 94 8.76 -0.66 -4.89
N THR A 95 8.90 0.53 -5.46
CA THR A 95 8.34 1.76 -4.87
C THR A 95 6.84 1.92 -5.14
N SER A 96 6.29 1.22 -6.12
CA SER A 96 4.88 1.35 -6.52
C SER A 96 3.88 1.06 -5.39
N PRO A 97 4.04 -0.02 -4.60
CA PRO A 97 3.15 -0.28 -3.47
C PRO A 97 3.17 0.85 -2.44
N ALA A 98 4.34 1.40 -2.13
CA ALA A 98 4.50 2.52 -1.21
C ALA A 98 3.84 3.81 -1.73
N ILE A 99 4.04 4.13 -3.02
CA ILE A 99 3.44 5.30 -3.68
C ILE A 99 1.91 5.20 -3.68
N LEU A 100 1.32 4.01 -3.72
CA LEU A 100 -0.13 3.84 -3.65
C LEU A 100 -0.64 3.78 -2.21
N GLY A 101 0.01 3.01 -1.35
CA GLY A 101 -0.45 2.74 0.02
C GLY A 101 -0.35 3.95 0.94
N PHE A 102 0.75 4.70 0.89
CA PHE A 102 0.96 5.83 1.81
C PHE A 102 0.01 7.02 1.57
N PRO A 103 -0.27 7.44 0.32
CA PRO A 103 -1.28 8.48 0.09
C PRO A 103 -2.68 8.08 0.55
N VAL A 104 -3.08 6.82 0.36
CA VAL A 104 -4.37 6.33 0.87
C VAL A 104 -4.41 6.42 2.39
N LEU A 105 -3.35 6.00 3.08
CA LEU A 105 -3.23 6.15 4.54
C LEU A 105 -3.27 7.62 4.98
N ALA A 106 -2.60 8.53 4.25
CA ALA A 106 -2.59 9.95 4.56
C ALA A 106 -4.00 10.56 4.42
N LEU A 107 -4.73 10.23 3.35
CA LEU A 107 -6.11 10.68 3.15
C LEU A 107 -7.06 10.12 4.21
N THR A 108 -6.93 8.84 4.54
CA THR A 108 -7.68 8.22 5.63
C THR A 108 -7.41 8.92 6.95
N ALA A 109 -6.14 9.21 7.29
CA ALA A 109 -5.77 9.92 8.52
C ALA A 109 -6.35 11.33 8.58
N MET A 110 -6.31 12.07 7.46
CA MET A 110 -6.91 13.39 7.32
C MET A 110 -8.43 13.34 7.57
N LEU A 111 -9.15 12.42 6.91
CA LEU A 111 -10.60 12.24 7.11
C LEU A 111 -10.93 11.84 8.55
N THR A 112 -10.09 11.01 9.16
CA THR A 112 -10.21 10.63 10.59
C THR A 112 -10.10 11.85 11.49
N ALA A 113 -9.15 12.73 11.24
CA ALA A 113 -8.95 13.96 12.02
C ALA A 113 -10.16 14.89 11.91
N VAL A 114 -10.71 15.05 10.70
CA VAL A 114 -11.95 15.82 10.48
C VAL A 114 -13.13 15.21 11.23
N GLY A 115 -13.29 13.89 11.17
CA GLY A 115 -14.36 13.17 11.89
C GLY A 115 -14.23 13.27 13.42
N ARG A 116 -13.00 13.24 13.95
CA ARG A 116 -12.72 13.46 15.38
C ARG A 116 -13.11 14.87 15.83
N ARG A 117 -12.69 15.90 15.10
CA ARG A 117 -13.05 17.29 15.42
C ARG A 117 -14.57 17.50 15.51
N ARG A 118 -15.32 16.94 14.56
CA ARG A 118 -16.80 17.01 14.55
C ARG A 118 -17.45 16.24 15.70
N LEU A 119 -16.82 15.16 16.15
CA LEU A 119 -17.26 14.38 17.30
C LEU A 119 -17.07 15.13 18.61
N ASP A 120 -15.95 15.83 18.75
CA ASP A 120 -15.62 16.65 19.91
C ASP A 120 -16.58 17.86 19.98
N GLU A 121 -16.79 18.57 18.87
CA GLU A 121 -17.76 19.68 18.78
C GLU A 121 -19.20 19.27 19.19
N ARG A 122 -19.62 18.02 18.90
CA ARG A 122 -20.92 17.50 19.32
C ARG A 122 -20.97 17.08 20.79
N ALA A 123 -19.84 16.71 21.37
CA ALA A 123 -19.76 16.34 22.78
C ALA A 123 -19.77 17.58 23.69
N ASP A 124 -19.27 18.72 23.21
CA ASP A 124 -19.28 19.99 23.96
C ASP A 124 -20.67 20.67 23.98
N LEU A 125 -21.61 20.25 23.12
CA LEU A 125 -22.95 20.82 22.97
C LEU A 125 -24.06 20.04 23.71
N GLY A 126 -23.77 18.89 24.30
CA GLY A 126 -24.73 18.00 24.97
C GLY A 126 -24.43 17.81 26.44
#